data_AF-A0A3D2TQI9-F1
#
_entry.id   AF-A0A3D2TQI9-F1
#
_cell.length_a   1.000
_cell.length_b   1.000
_cell.length_c   1.000
_cell.angle_alpha   90.00
_cell.angle_beta   90.00
_cell.angle_gamma   90.00
#
_symmetry.space_group_name_H-M   'P 1'
#
loop_
_entity.id
_entity.type
_entity.pdbx_description
1 polymer ?
#
loop_
_entity_poly.entity_id
_entity_poly.type
_entity_poly.pdbx_seq_one_letter_code
_entity_poly.pdbx_strand_id
1 'polypeptide(L)'
;MIKYENQNGYIEITNNYFSNLVGNAAQSCFGVTRMVNPNPYQSIKSVIKSKVENENHTQGVIVKSINGSLVVDLHIAVSYGVNISAITDSIINKVRYIVESATDLNVSKVNVHVDELN
;
A
#
# COMPACT_ATOMS: atom_id res chain seq x y z
N MET A 1 2.87 10.78 5.53
CA MET A 1 4.28 10.73 5.96
C MET A 1 4.33 9.96 7.27
N ILE A 2 5.36 9.15 7.47
CA ILE A 2 5.62 8.45 8.74
C ILE A 2 6.95 8.95 9.27
N LYS A 3 6.95 9.44 10.50
CA LYS A 3 8.11 10.00 11.19
C LYS A 3 8.46 9.11 12.37
N TYR A 4 9.74 8.78 12.51
CA TYR A 4 10.28 8.08 13.67
C TYR A 4 11.56 8.78 14.16
N GLU A 5 11.73 8.87 15.48
CA GLU A 5 12.77 9.68 16.12
C GLU A 5 13.60 8.83 17.09
N ASN A 6 14.92 9.08 17.09
CA ASN A 6 15.88 8.47 18.00
C ASN A 6 16.90 9.52 18.48
N GLN A 7 17.89 9.08 19.27
CA GLN A 7 18.92 9.97 19.83
C GLN A 7 19.77 10.70 18.79
N ASN A 8 19.81 10.21 17.56
CA ASN A 8 20.60 10.77 16.46
C ASN A 8 19.77 11.72 15.55
N GLY A 9 18.48 11.90 15.85
CA GLY A 9 17.55 12.73 15.08
C GLY A 9 16.30 11.96 14.65
N TYR A 10 15.64 12.42 13.59
CA TYR A 10 14.45 11.76 13.05
C TYR A 10 14.62 11.36 11.59
N ILE A 11 13.97 10.26 11.24
CA ILE A 11 13.80 9.80 9.88
C ILE A 11 12.34 10.02 9.49
N GLU A 12 12.14 10.55 8.29
CA GLU A 12 10.82 10.73 7.71
C GLU A 12 10.74 9.96 6.40
N ILE A 13 9.71 9.10 6.29
CA ILE A 13 9.44 8.32 5.08
C ILE A 13 8.11 8.82 4.49
N THR A 14 8.16 9.18 3.22
CA THR A 14 7.00 9.74 2.52
C THR A 14 5.95 8.67 2.23
N ASN A 15 4.68 9.08 2.13
CA ASN A 15 3.62 8.16 1.71
C ASN A 15 3.91 7.60 0.32
N ASN A 16 4.44 8.42 -0.59
CA ASN A 16 4.80 8.01 -1.94
C ASN A 16 5.83 6.86 -1.96
N TYR A 17 6.82 6.89 -1.07
CA TYR A 17 7.77 5.77 -0.93
C TYR A 17 7.03 4.47 -0.58
N PHE A 18 6.16 4.49 0.44
CA PHE A 18 5.40 3.32 0.83
C PHE A 18 4.44 2.85 -0.27
N SER A 19 3.73 3.77 -0.91
CA SER A 19 2.81 3.47 -2.01
C SER A 19 3.52 2.71 -3.14
N ASN A 20 4.72 3.13 -3.52
CA ASN A 20 5.50 2.44 -4.55
C ASN A 20 6.04 1.10 -4.05
N LEU A 21 6.62 1.05 -2.86
CA LEU A 21 7.20 -0.18 -2.29
C LEU A 21 6.13 -1.28 -2.16
N VAL A 22 5.02 -0.95 -1.49
CA VAL A 22 3.91 -1.86 -1.22
C VAL A 22 3.15 -2.19 -2.49
N GLY A 23 2.89 -1.20 -3.35
CA GLY A 23 2.18 -1.41 -4.62
C GLY A 23 2.94 -2.35 -5.56
N ASN A 24 4.27 -2.24 -5.63
CA ASN A 24 5.11 -3.14 -6.41
C ASN A 24 5.18 -4.56 -5.79
N ALA A 25 5.26 -4.64 -4.46
CA ALA A 25 5.21 -5.92 -3.75
C ALA A 25 3.90 -6.66 -4.00
N ALA A 26 2.76 -5.97 -3.91
CA ALA A 26 1.44 -6.54 -4.14
C ALA A 26 1.22 -6.93 -5.61
N GLN A 27 1.53 -6.05 -6.57
CA GLN A 27 1.36 -6.34 -8.01
C GLN A 27 2.24 -7.50 -8.50
N SER A 28 3.38 -7.76 -7.85
CA SER A 28 4.23 -8.91 -8.18
C SER A 28 3.77 -10.22 -7.54
N CYS A 29 2.60 -10.25 -6.89
CA CYS A 29 1.96 -11.47 -6.42
C CYS A 29 1.08 -12.07 -7.52
N PHE A 30 1.09 -13.40 -7.62
CA PHE A 30 0.27 -14.11 -8.60
C PHE A 30 -1.21 -13.79 -8.43
N GLY A 31 -1.90 -13.58 -9.55
CA GLY A 31 -3.34 -13.29 -9.60
C GLY A 31 -3.72 -11.84 -9.31
N VAL A 32 -2.79 -10.97 -8.91
CA VAL A 32 -3.04 -9.51 -8.85
C VAL A 32 -2.91 -8.93 -10.26
N THR A 33 -3.99 -8.35 -10.77
CA THR A 33 -4.03 -7.76 -12.12
C THR A 33 -3.73 -6.28 -12.10
N ARG A 34 -4.19 -5.57 -11.07
CA ARG A 34 -4.12 -4.11 -10.95
C ARG A 34 -4.36 -3.68 -9.49
N MET A 35 -3.79 -2.53 -9.11
CA MET A 35 -4.20 -1.81 -7.91
C MET A 35 -5.44 -0.93 -8.16
N VAL A 36 -6.41 -0.95 -7.25
CA VAL A 36 -7.70 -0.26 -7.40
C VAL A 36 -7.78 0.95 -6.48
N ASN A 37 -8.32 2.07 -6.96
CA ASN A 37 -8.52 3.23 -6.12
C ASN A 37 -9.83 3.07 -5.30
N PRO A 38 -9.77 2.99 -3.96
CA PRO A 38 -10.97 2.82 -3.13
C PRO A 38 -11.92 4.02 -3.16
N ASN A 39 -11.50 5.18 -3.68
CA ASN A 39 -12.35 6.37 -3.75
C ASN A 39 -12.22 7.12 -5.09
N PRO A 40 -12.98 6.71 -6.11
CA PRO A 40 -12.97 7.37 -7.42
C PRO A 40 -13.44 8.83 -7.36
N TYR A 41 -14.34 9.19 -6.46
CA TYR A 41 -14.85 10.57 -6.30
C TYR A 41 -13.83 11.52 -5.67
N GLN A 42 -13.00 11.06 -4.73
CA GLN A 42 -11.89 11.86 -4.21
C GLN A 42 -10.81 12.12 -5.28
N SER A 43 -10.63 11.18 -6.21
CA SER A 43 -9.66 11.31 -7.30
C SER A 43 -9.96 12.48 -8.23
N ILE A 44 -11.24 12.80 -8.45
CA ILE A 44 -11.66 13.94 -9.28
C ILE A 44 -11.40 15.27 -8.55
N LYS A 45 -11.62 15.32 -7.23
CA LYS A 45 -11.27 16.50 -6.41
C LYS A 45 -9.76 16.70 -6.32
N SER A 46 -8.97 15.62 -6.22
CA SER A 46 -7.51 15.73 -6.21
C SER A 46 -6.98 16.21 -7.56
N VAL A 47 -7.54 15.75 -8.70
CA VAL A 47 -7.15 16.21 -10.05
C VAL A 47 -7.35 17.73 -10.24
N ILE A 48 -8.40 18.30 -9.66
CA ILE A 48 -8.65 19.76 -9.71
C ILE A 48 -7.68 20.51 -8.78
N LYS A 49 -7.23 19.89 -7.69
CA LYS A 49 -6.28 20.46 -6.72
C LYS A 49 -4.80 20.24 -7.12
N SER A 50 -4.51 19.28 -7.99
CA SER A 50 -3.17 18.77 -8.30
C SER A 50 -2.50 19.42 -9.52
N LYS A 51 -2.93 20.62 -9.96
CA LYS A 51 -2.09 21.45 -10.83
C LYS A 51 -0.80 21.95 -10.14
N VAL A 52 -0.62 21.67 -8.86
CA VAL A 52 0.53 22.12 -8.05
C VAL A 52 1.49 20.98 -7.66
N GLU A 53 1.04 19.72 -7.54
CA GLU A 53 1.91 18.65 -7.02
C GLU A 53 1.70 17.33 -7.78
N ASN A 54 2.74 16.93 -8.52
CA ASN A 54 2.87 15.66 -9.24
C ASN A 54 3.01 14.48 -8.26
N GLU A 55 2.01 14.27 -7.41
CA GLU A 55 1.98 13.13 -6.49
C GLU A 55 1.11 12.04 -7.09
N ASN A 56 1.70 11.30 -8.04
CA ASN A 56 1.21 9.99 -8.47
C ASN A 56 1.21 9.04 -7.25
N HIS A 57 0.19 9.16 -6.40
CA HIS A 57 -0.11 8.14 -5.40
C HIS A 57 -0.37 6.85 -6.18
N THR A 58 0.50 5.85 -6.02
CA THR A 58 0.22 4.48 -6.46
C THR A 58 -1.16 4.14 -5.91
N GLN A 59 -2.16 4.08 -6.81
CA GLN A 59 -3.55 3.95 -6.39
C GLN A 59 -3.71 2.66 -5.58
N GLY A 60 -4.64 2.64 -4.62
CA GLY A 60 -4.97 1.43 -3.87
C GLY A 60 -4.01 1.01 -2.78
N VAL A 61 -3.05 1.85 -2.39
CA VAL A 61 -2.21 1.63 -1.20
C VAL A 61 -2.46 2.73 -0.17
N ILE A 62 -2.81 2.35 1.05
CA ILE A 62 -2.89 3.26 2.19
C ILE A 62 -2.02 2.70 3.30
N VAL A 63 -1.07 3.50 3.79
CA VAL A 63 -0.22 3.11 4.92
C VAL A 63 -0.41 4.11 6.05
N LYS A 64 -0.67 3.57 7.24
CA LYS A 64 -0.87 4.34 8.47
C LYS A 64 0.08 3.81 9.54
N SER A 65 0.62 4.70 10.37
CA SER A 65 1.31 4.30 11.59
C SER A 65 0.32 4.38 12.76
N ILE A 66 0.18 3.27 13.49
CA ILE A 66 -0.67 3.16 14.67
C ILE A 66 0.19 2.56 15.79
N ASN A 67 0.37 3.31 16.88
CA ASN A 67 1.17 2.89 18.04
C ASN A 67 2.61 2.46 17.69
N GLY A 68 3.23 3.08 16.68
CA GLY A 68 4.60 2.77 16.27
C GLY A 68 4.74 1.60 15.29
N SER A 69 3.63 0.91 14.95
CA SER A 69 3.61 -0.13 13.90
C SER A 69 2.79 0.30 12.70
N LEU A 70 3.13 -0.23 11.53
CA LEU A 70 2.46 0.06 10.28
C LEU A 70 1.21 -0.82 10.10
N VAL A 71 0.13 -0.19 9.68
CA VAL A 71 -1.07 -0.82 9.14
C VAL A 71 -1.17 -0.47 7.66
N VAL A 72 -1.19 -1.49 6.82
CA VAL A 72 -1.23 -1.37 5.37
C VAL A 72 -2.60 -1.84 4.88
N ASP A 73 -3.31 -0.97 4.16
CA ASP A 73 -4.53 -1.32 3.45
C ASP A 73 -4.22 -1.36 1.93
N LEU A 74 -4.56 -2.49 1.31
CA LEU A 74 -4.37 -2.77 -0.10
C LEU A 74 -5.72 -2.95 -0.78
N HIS A 75 -5.92 -2.28 -1.90
CA HIS A 75 -7.09 -2.40 -2.76
C HIS A 75 -6.66 -2.91 -4.12
N ILE A 76 -7.14 -4.09 -4.51
CA ILE A 76 -6.66 -4.83 -5.67
C ILE A 76 -7.79 -5.38 -6.53
N ALA A 77 -7.49 -5.53 -7.81
CA ALA A 77 -8.25 -6.33 -8.75
C ALA A 77 -7.53 -7.67 -8.97
N VAL A 78 -8.25 -8.78 -8.92
CA VAL A 78 -7.66 -10.12 -9.13
C VAL A 78 -8.29 -10.85 -10.31
N SER A 79 -7.55 -11.78 -10.91
CA SER A 79 -8.07 -12.62 -11.99
C SER A 79 -9.19 -13.54 -11.51
N TYR A 80 -10.20 -13.77 -12.34
CA TYR A 80 -11.24 -14.74 -12.10
C TYR A 80 -10.69 -16.17 -12.05
N GLY A 81 -11.31 -17.03 -11.23
CA GLY A 81 -10.92 -18.44 -11.10
C GLY A 81 -9.72 -18.69 -10.20
N VAL A 82 -9.15 -17.66 -9.56
CA VAL A 82 -8.07 -17.81 -8.59
C VAL A 82 -8.59 -18.12 -7.18
N ASN A 83 -7.77 -18.79 -6.36
CA ASN A 83 -8.05 -18.95 -4.95
C ASN A 83 -7.70 -17.65 -4.20
N ILE A 84 -8.71 -16.83 -3.91
CA ILE A 84 -8.55 -15.54 -3.25
C ILE A 84 -7.86 -15.68 -1.89
N SER A 85 -8.21 -16.68 -1.09
CA SER A 85 -7.58 -16.88 0.24
C SER A 85 -6.07 -17.10 0.11
N ALA A 86 -5.66 -17.99 -0.80
CA ALA A 86 -4.24 -18.29 -1.01
C ALA A 86 -3.46 -17.07 -1.53
N ILE A 87 -4.07 -16.28 -2.40
CA ILE A 87 -3.46 -15.05 -2.92
C ILE A 87 -3.33 -14.00 -1.84
N THR A 88 -4.39 -13.77 -1.05
CA THR A 88 -4.37 -12.82 0.05
C THR A 88 -3.31 -13.17 1.07
N ASP A 89 -3.17 -14.45 1.44
CA ASP A 89 -2.12 -14.91 2.37
C ASP A 89 -0.71 -14.65 1.80
N SER A 90 -0.50 -14.93 0.50
CA SER A 90 0.75 -14.65 -0.20
C SER A 90 1.09 -13.16 -0.19
N ILE A 91 0.11 -12.30 -0.50
CA ILE A 91 0.26 -10.83 -0.49
C ILE A 91 0.61 -10.35 0.91
N ILE A 92 -0.14 -10.77 1.94
CA ILE A 92 0.08 -10.36 3.33
C ILE A 92 1.51 -10.67 3.76
N ASN A 93 1.98 -11.88 3.48
CA ASN A 93 3.33 -12.31 3.85
C ASN A 93 4.42 -11.55 3.08
N LYS A 94 4.27 -11.40 1.77
CA LYS A 94 5.25 -10.72 0.93
C LYS A 94 5.35 -9.23 1.25
N VAL A 95 4.22 -8.55 1.40
CA VAL A 95 4.17 -7.12 1.71
C VAL A 95 4.76 -6.84 3.09
N ARG A 96 4.37 -7.61 4.11
CA ARG A 96 4.99 -7.50 5.44
C ARG A 96 6.51 -7.66 5.35
N TYR A 97 6.97 -8.75 4.74
CA TYR A 97 8.39 -9.04 4.62
C TYR A 97 9.16 -7.92 3.92
N ILE A 98 8.68 -7.43 2.77
CA ILE A 98 9.37 -6.40 1.99
C ILE A 98 9.42 -5.08 2.76
N VAL A 99 8.31 -4.66 3.39
CA VAL A 99 8.27 -3.39 4.13
C VAL A 99 9.17 -3.44 5.35
N GLU A 100 9.09 -4.51 6.14
CA GLU A 100 9.93 -4.68 7.33
C GLU A 100 11.41 -4.76 6.94
N SER A 101 11.76 -5.51 5.88
CA SER A 101 13.15 -5.63 5.43
C SER A 101 13.72 -4.34 4.84
N ALA A 102 12.90 -3.52 4.18
CA ALA A 102 13.35 -2.30 3.53
C ALA A 102 13.41 -1.08 4.46
N THR A 103 12.58 -1.06 5.51
CA THR A 103 12.41 0.12 6.38
C THR A 103 12.77 -0.12 7.83
N ASP A 104 12.94 -1.39 8.24
CA ASP A 104 13.10 -1.80 9.64
C ASP A 104 11.91 -1.41 10.54
N LEU A 105 10.78 -1.02 9.94
CA LEU A 105 9.54 -0.68 10.64
C LEU A 105 8.62 -1.89 10.69
N ASN A 106 8.12 -2.21 11.88
CA ASN A 106 7.20 -3.33 12.08
C ASN A 106 5.84 -3.10 11.40
N VAL A 107 5.30 -4.13 10.75
CA VAL A 107 3.97 -4.12 10.13
C VAL A 107 3.01 -5.01 10.93
N SER A 108 2.15 -4.37 11.72
CA SER A 108 1.20 -5.08 12.59
C SER A 108 0.06 -5.72 11.81
N LYS A 109 -0.38 -5.09 10.71
CA LYS A 109 -1.50 -5.59 9.91
C LYS A 109 -1.37 -5.22 8.43
N VAL A 110 -1.73 -6.18 7.58
CA VAL A 110 -1.95 -5.97 6.14
C VAL A 110 -3.39 -6.38 5.84
N ASN A 111 -4.23 -5.42 5.49
CA ASN A 111 -5.60 -5.66 5.04
C ASN A 111 -5.59 -5.70 3.51
N VAL A 112 -6.19 -6.74 2.93
CA VAL A 112 -6.32 -6.88 1.48
C VAL A 112 -7.80 -6.84 1.13
N HIS A 113 -8.18 -5.84 0.35
CA HIS A 113 -9.51 -5.63 -0.18
C HIS A 113 -9.50 -6.01 -1.65
N VAL A 114 -10.28 -7.04 -2.00
CA VAL A 114 -10.50 -7.45 -3.38
C VAL A 114 -11.72 -6.69 -3.87
N ASP A 115 -11.49 -5.64 -4.65
CA ASP A 115 -12.54 -4.71 -5.08
C ASP A 115 -13.10 -5.08 -6.47
N GLU A 116 -12.28 -5.72 -7.32
CA GLU A 116 -12.65 -6.09 -8.68
C GLU A 116 -12.18 -7.53 -9.01
N LEU A 117 -12.96 -8.23 -9.84
CA LEU A 117 -12.61 -9.51 -10.44
C LEU A 117 -12.57 -9.35 -11.96
N ASN A 118 -11.49 -9.82 -12.59
CA ASN A 118 -11.25 -9.73 -14.05
C ASN A 118 -11.28 -11.09 -14.74
#